data_AF-A0AA36CPT4-F1
#
_entry.id   AF-A0AA36CPT4-F1
#
_cell.length_a   1.000
_cell.length_b   1.000
_cell.length_c   1.000
_cell.angle_alpha   90.00
_cell.angle_beta   90.00
_cell.angle_gamma   90.00
#
_symmetry.space_group_name_H-M   'P 1'
#
loop_
_entity.id
_entity.type
_entity.pdbx_description
1 polymer ?
#
loop_
_entity_poly.entity_id
_entity_poly.type
_entity_poly.pdbx_seq_one_letter_code
_entity_poly.pdbx_strand_id
1 'polypeptide(L)'
;MSDPGPSATTSEPQTCEVCYLEKDARYKCPNCKIAYCSVKCYRGAKHRQCSEQFYKSRLDDHLNEGSEAPGIETFDERMKKYLDGDGEDVKGLDPEEADGELVDSDDEGEDEYLKKVLQDVADEYDVSEDELDRRLLKFNLGGDADALLESLTEEERKAFAGLAQQIHDDEAGLGKSCFRQK
;
A
#
# COMPACT_ATOMS: atom_id res chain seq x y z
N MET A 1 46.45 19.07 29.91
CA MET A 1 46.51 19.42 28.48
C MET A 1 45.10 19.29 27.97
N SER A 2 44.50 20.41 27.59
CA SER A 2 43.07 20.56 27.36
C SER A 2 42.68 20.02 25.98
N ASP A 3 41.71 19.12 25.92
CA ASP A 3 41.05 18.68 24.68
C ASP A 3 40.29 19.85 24.03
N PRO A 4 40.51 20.18 22.74
CA PRO A 4 39.62 21.05 22.01
C PRO A 4 38.46 20.23 21.42
N GLY A 5 37.23 20.63 21.76
CA GLY A 5 35.99 20.03 21.29
C GLY A 5 35.75 20.15 19.77
N PRO A 6 34.67 19.53 19.26
CA PRO A 6 34.42 19.41 17.84
C PRO A 6 34.20 20.79 17.22
N SER A 7 35.11 21.14 16.32
CA SER A 7 35.08 22.36 15.52
C SER A 7 33.80 22.40 14.69
N ALA A 8 32.87 23.27 15.08
CA ALA A 8 31.73 23.64 14.26
C ALA A 8 32.26 24.22 12.95
N THR A 9 32.15 23.46 11.87
CA THR A 9 32.42 23.93 10.51
C THR A 9 31.26 24.80 10.08
N THR A 10 31.46 26.12 10.10
CA THR A 10 30.55 27.12 9.57
C THR A 10 30.38 26.88 8.06
N SER A 11 29.37 26.10 7.66
CA SER A 11 28.99 25.91 6.26
C SER A 11 28.19 27.12 5.80
N GLU A 12 28.65 27.79 4.74
CA GLU A 12 27.89 28.83 4.03
C GLU A 12 26.47 28.34 3.70
N PRO A 13 25.46 29.24 3.63
CA PRO A 13 24.09 28.87 3.32
C PRO A 13 24.01 28.34 1.88
N GLN A 14 24.14 27.02 1.74
CA GLN A 14 24.02 26.35 0.46
C GLN A 14 22.54 26.28 0.10
N THR A 15 22.18 26.71 -1.10
CA THR A 15 20.81 26.57 -1.62
C THR A 15 20.53 25.10 -1.96
N CYS A 16 19.28 24.66 -1.80
CA CYS A 16 18.88 23.33 -2.21
C CYS A 16 18.98 23.20 -3.75
N GLU A 17 19.85 22.31 -4.24
CA GLU A 17 20.08 22.09 -5.67
C GLU A 17 18.98 21.23 -6.33
N VAL A 18 18.01 20.76 -5.54
CA VAL A 18 16.85 20.02 -6.04
C VAL A 18 15.68 20.96 -6.31
N CYS A 19 15.23 21.70 -5.29
CA CYS A 19 14.08 22.58 -5.42
C CYS A 19 14.46 24.00 -5.83
N TYR A 20 15.67 24.47 -5.55
CA TYR A 20 16.13 25.87 -5.72
C TYR A 20 15.27 26.93 -4.99
N LEU A 21 14.29 26.50 -4.19
CA LEU A 21 13.37 27.38 -3.47
C LEU A 21 13.91 27.76 -2.09
N GLU A 22 14.54 26.80 -1.41
CA GLU A 22 15.07 27.00 -0.05
C GLU A 22 16.57 27.29 -0.10
N LYS A 23 16.98 28.34 0.63
CA LYS A 23 18.39 28.75 0.78
C LYS A 23 19.14 27.97 1.87
N ASP A 24 18.45 27.02 2.51
CA ASP A 24 18.94 26.20 3.61
C ASP A 24 19.02 24.71 3.19
N ALA A 25 20.09 24.33 2.50
CA ALA A 25 20.40 22.93 2.23
C ALA A 25 21.05 22.29 3.47
N ARG A 26 20.21 21.71 4.32
CA ARG A 26 20.62 21.08 5.59
C ARG A 26 21.39 19.76 5.42
N TYR A 27 21.26 19.10 4.27
CA TYR A 27 21.80 17.75 4.06
C TYR A 27 22.53 17.64 2.73
N LYS A 28 23.46 16.68 2.62
CA LYS A 28 24.19 16.35 1.38
C LYS A 28 24.03 14.88 1.03
N CYS A 29 23.83 14.57 -0.25
CA CYS A 29 23.74 13.18 -0.70
C CYS A 29 25.14 12.51 -0.67
N PRO A 30 25.29 11.32 -0.07
CA PRO A 30 26.58 10.61 -0.06
C PRO A 30 27.04 10.14 -1.46
N ASN A 31 26.10 9.88 -2.37
CA ASN A 31 26.40 9.34 -3.70
C ASN A 31 26.79 10.44 -4.70
N CYS A 32 26.00 11.50 -4.81
CA CYS A 32 26.19 12.55 -5.82
C CYS A 32 26.63 13.91 -5.23
N LYS A 33 26.74 14.03 -3.90
CA LYS A 33 27.22 15.22 -3.16
C LYS A 33 26.35 16.48 -3.28
N ILE A 34 25.18 16.41 -3.91
CA ILE A 34 24.27 17.55 -4.01
C ILE A 34 23.70 17.92 -2.65
N ALA A 35 23.48 19.22 -2.44
CA ALA A 35 22.90 19.75 -1.22
C ALA A 35 21.37 19.83 -1.34
N TYR A 36 20.64 19.34 -0.33
CA TYR A 36 19.18 19.32 -0.30
C TYR A 36 18.63 19.76 1.06
N CYS A 37 17.43 20.33 1.06
CA CYS A 37 16.83 20.89 2.27
C CYS A 37 16.05 19.87 3.13
N SER A 38 15.40 18.89 2.49
CA SER A 38 14.53 17.92 3.18
C SER A 38 14.46 16.57 2.45
N VAL A 39 13.94 15.55 3.14
CA VAL A 39 13.72 14.21 2.58
C VAL A 39 12.84 14.24 1.33
N LYS A 40 11.90 15.20 1.22
CA LYS A 40 11.08 15.39 0.01
C LYS A 40 11.93 15.74 -1.21
N CYS A 41 12.94 16.59 -1.04
CA CYS A 41 13.90 16.89 -2.10
C CYS A 41 14.81 15.69 -2.39
N TYR A 42 15.21 14.93 -1.36
CA TYR A 42 15.99 13.72 -1.55
C TYR A 42 15.24 12.64 -2.37
N ARG A 43 13.93 12.45 -2.14
CA ARG A 43 13.06 11.48 -2.86
C ARG A 43 12.39 12.06 -4.12
N GLY A 44 12.59 13.34 -4.40
CA GLY A 44 11.90 14.04 -5.48
C GLY A 44 12.36 13.57 -6.87
N ALA A 45 11.55 13.84 -7.90
CA ALA A 45 11.83 13.40 -9.27
C ALA A 45 13.25 13.77 -9.77
N LYS A 46 13.75 14.94 -9.38
CA LYS A 46 15.09 15.43 -9.75
C LYS A 46 16.25 14.68 -9.06
N HIS A 47 16.00 13.96 -7.97
CA HIS A 47 17.01 13.19 -7.22
C HIS A 47 16.59 11.72 -7.01
N ARG A 48 15.69 11.22 -7.87
CA ARG A 48 15.07 9.90 -7.73
C ARG A 48 16.09 8.77 -7.83
N GLN A 49 17.04 8.84 -8.77
CA GLN A 49 18.02 7.79 -9.03
C GLN A 49 18.88 7.43 -7.81
N CYS A 50 19.42 8.44 -7.11
CA CYS A 50 20.23 8.20 -5.92
C CYS A 50 19.39 7.68 -4.75
N SER A 51 18.15 8.17 -4.62
CA SER A 51 17.24 7.67 -3.58
C SER A 51 16.85 6.21 -3.80
N GLU A 52 16.53 5.81 -5.03
CA GLU A 52 16.16 4.43 -5.37
C GLU A 52 17.34 3.47 -5.22
N GLN A 53 18.55 3.86 -5.64
CA GLN A 53 19.75 3.05 -5.43
C GLN A 53 20.01 2.81 -3.94
N PHE A 54 19.86 3.84 -3.11
CA PHE A 54 19.99 3.69 -1.66
C PHE A 54 18.94 2.74 -1.10
N TYR A 55 17.67 2.86 -1.49
CA TYR A 55 16.64 1.92 -1.03
C TYR A 55 16.91 0.49 -1.47
N LYS A 56 17.30 0.28 -2.73
CA LYS A 56 17.63 -1.06 -3.25
C LYS A 56 18.78 -1.70 -2.47
N SER A 57 19.89 -0.98 -2.30
CA SER A 57 21.02 -1.46 -1.50
C SER A 57 20.60 -1.83 -0.08
N ARG A 58 19.73 -1.04 0.57
CA ARG A 58 19.26 -1.35 1.92
C ARG A 58 18.37 -2.58 1.98
N LEU A 59 17.58 -2.85 0.94
CA LEU A 59 16.80 -4.07 0.83
C LEU A 59 17.72 -5.27 0.58
N ASP A 60 18.68 -5.15 -0.34
CA ASP A 60 19.64 -6.22 -0.64
C ASP A 60 20.49 -6.56 0.60
N ASP A 61 20.98 -5.56 1.33
CA ASP A 61 21.71 -5.75 2.59
C ASP A 61 20.84 -6.50 3.61
N HIS A 62 19.57 -6.10 3.81
CA HIS A 62 18.67 -6.75 4.75
C HIS A 62 18.28 -8.18 4.33
N LEU A 63 18.12 -8.44 3.04
CA LEU A 63 17.84 -9.78 2.52
C LEU A 63 19.06 -10.71 2.66
N ASN A 64 20.27 -10.17 2.46
CA ASN A 64 21.51 -10.92 2.61
C ASN A 64 21.91 -11.12 4.08
N GLU A 65 21.63 -10.17 4.97
CA GLU A 65 21.81 -10.33 6.42
C GLU A 65 20.86 -11.39 6.99
N GLY A 66 19.70 -11.63 6.36
CA GLY A 66 18.77 -12.71 6.70
C GLY A 66 19.07 -14.06 6.03
N SER A 67 20.01 -14.14 5.08
CA SER A 67 20.31 -15.35 4.31
C SER A 67 21.36 -16.26 4.94
N GLU A 68 21.87 -15.92 6.13
CA GLU A 68 22.61 -16.85 7.00
C GLU A 68 21.70 -17.83 7.76
N ALA A 69 20.37 -17.75 7.56
CA ALA A 69 19.47 -18.82 7.95
C ALA A 69 19.63 -20.00 6.97
N PRO A 70 19.70 -21.26 7.46
CA PRO A 70 19.88 -22.43 6.61
C PRO A 70 18.78 -22.44 5.53
N GLY A 71 19.19 -22.71 4.29
CA GLY A 71 18.42 -22.49 3.06
C GLY A 71 16.92 -22.65 3.24
N ILE A 72 16.19 -21.57 3.00
CA ILE A 72 14.72 -21.60 2.97
C ILE A 72 14.35 -22.57 1.86
N GLU A 73 13.94 -23.77 2.26
CA GLU A 73 13.41 -24.79 1.35
C GLU A 73 12.26 -24.14 0.58
N THR A 74 12.37 -24.14 -0.75
CA THR A 74 11.28 -23.60 -1.56
C THR A 74 10.03 -24.46 -1.31
N PHE A 75 8.85 -23.83 -1.40
CA PHE A 75 7.59 -24.56 -1.22
C PHE A 75 7.52 -25.80 -2.13
N ASP A 76 8.04 -25.70 -3.35
CA ASP A 76 8.13 -26.80 -4.30
C ASP A 76 9.06 -27.93 -3.85
N GLU A 77 10.22 -27.62 -3.28
CA GLU A 77 11.14 -28.62 -2.71
C GLU A 77 10.52 -29.33 -1.51
N ARG A 78 9.84 -28.58 -0.63
CA ARG A 78 9.12 -29.14 0.51
C ARG A 78 7.97 -30.05 0.07
N MET A 79 7.17 -29.61 -0.90
CA MET A 79 6.05 -30.38 -1.46
C MET A 79 6.56 -31.68 -2.11
N LYS A 80 7.68 -31.61 -2.83
CA LYS A 80 8.27 -32.77 -3.50
C LYS A 80 8.80 -33.81 -2.51
N LYS A 81 9.42 -33.37 -1.40
CA LYS A 81 9.85 -34.27 -0.32
C LYS A 81 8.69 -35.02 0.33
N TYR A 82 7.52 -34.39 0.49
CA TYR A 82 6.31 -35.07 0.96
C TYR A 82 5.80 -36.12 -0.04
N LEU A 83 5.86 -35.83 -1.34
CA LEU A 83 5.43 -36.76 -2.39
C LEU A 83 6.38 -37.94 -2.58
N ASP A 84 7.69 -37.73 -2.36
CA ASP A 84 8.73 -38.76 -2.46
C ASP A 84 8.76 -39.70 -1.23
N GLY A 85 7.91 -39.47 -0.22
CA GLY A 85 7.71 -40.38 0.91
C GLY A 85 8.70 -40.22 2.07
N ASP A 86 9.61 -39.25 2.01
CA ASP A 86 10.62 -38.93 3.04
C ASP A 86 10.07 -37.98 4.14
N GLY A 87 8.75 -37.92 4.28
CA GLY A 87 8.03 -37.04 5.22
C GLY A 87 7.81 -37.65 6.60
N GLU A 88 8.85 -38.20 7.24
CA GLU A 88 8.72 -38.89 8.55
C GLU A 88 8.62 -37.97 9.78
N ASP A 89 8.57 -36.64 9.64
CA ASP A 89 8.51 -35.71 10.78
C ASP A 89 7.38 -34.68 10.68
N VAL A 90 6.16 -35.12 10.33
CA VAL A 90 4.94 -34.41 10.78
C VAL A 90 4.37 -35.15 11.99
N LYS A 91 4.92 -34.86 13.18
CA LYS A 91 4.29 -35.25 14.44
C LYS A 91 2.86 -34.69 14.48
N GLY A 92 1.87 -35.55 14.24
CA GLY A 92 0.47 -35.17 14.46
C GLY A 92 -0.61 -36.01 13.81
N LEU A 93 -0.32 -36.86 12.82
CA LEU A 93 -1.36 -37.72 12.24
C LEU A 93 -0.93 -39.18 12.26
N ASP A 94 -1.38 -39.87 13.31
CA ASP A 94 -1.39 -41.32 13.37
C ASP A 94 -2.55 -41.82 12.46
N PRO A 95 -2.28 -42.58 11.39
CA PRO A 95 -3.31 -42.99 10.43
C PRO A 95 -4.29 -44.05 10.95
N GLU A 96 -4.05 -44.68 12.10
CA GLU A 96 -4.93 -45.73 12.63
C GLU A 96 -6.11 -45.23 13.48
N GLU A 97 -6.18 -43.92 13.80
CA GLU A 97 -7.36 -43.28 14.43
C GLU A 97 -8.16 -42.41 13.45
N ALA A 98 -8.06 -42.65 12.14
CA ALA A 98 -8.93 -42.01 11.15
C ALA A 98 -10.34 -42.63 11.14
N ASP A 99 -11.04 -42.60 12.27
CA ASP A 99 -12.49 -42.44 12.32
C ASP A 99 -12.82 -41.00 11.94
N GLY A 100 -12.55 -40.68 10.67
CA GLY A 100 -12.83 -39.37 10.11
C GLY A 100 -14.33 -39.26 9.89
N GLU A 101 -15.03 -38.75 10.91
CA GLU A 101 -16.35 -38.17 10.75
C GLU A 101 -16.28 -37.19 9.57
N LEU A 102 -17.00 -37.51 8.49
CA LEU A 102 -17.09 -36.66 7.31
C LEU A 102 -17.78 -35.37 7.75
N VAL A 103 -16.98 -34.36 8.07
CA VAL A 103 -17.46 -33.00 8.31
C VAL A 103 -18.11 -32.50 7.03
N ASP A 104 -19.44 -32.57 6.99
CA ASP A 104 -20.25 -31.96 5.93
C ASP A 104 -20.07 -30.45 6.02
N SER A 105 -19.97 -29.78 4.88
CA SER A 105 -19.74 -28.33 4.79
C SER A 105 -20.96 -27.48 5.23
N ASP A 106 -21.95 -28.12 5.85
CA ASP A 106 -23.15 -27.54 6.44
C ASP A 106 -23.16 -27.68 7.98
N ASP A 107 -22.01 -27.99 8.60
CA ASP A 107 -21.89 -27.96 10.06
C ASP A 107 -22.08 -26.52 10.55
N GLU A 108 -23.18 -26.29 11.27
CA GLU A 108 -23.65 -25.01 11.84
C GLU A 108 -22.72 -24.44 12.94
N GLY A 109 -21.42 -24.75 12.87
CA GLY A 109 -20.41 -24.49 13.89
C GLY A 109 -19.37 -23.41 13.53
N GLU A 110 -19.42 -22.79 12.35
CA GLU A 110 -18.45 -21.74 11.94
C GLU A 110 -18.90 -20.31 12.23
N ASP A 111 -19.72 -20.16 13.27
CA ASP A 111 -20.26 -18.88 13.69
C ASP A 111 -19.21 -17.95 14.30
N GLU A 112 -18.24 -18.49 15.05
CA GLU A 112 -17.31 -17.67 15.82
C GLU A 112 -16.16 -17.09 14.98
N TYR A 113 -15.64 -17.87 14.02
CA TYR A 113 -14.62 -17.37 13.10
C TYR A 113 -15.20 -16.28 12.19
N LEU A 114 -16.39 -16.51 11.63
CA LEU A 114 -17.05 -15.51 10.80
C LEU A 114 -17.42 -14.26 11.59
N LYS A 115 -17.90 -14.40 12.85
CA LYS A 115 -18.11 -13.26 13.76
C LYS A 115 -16.83 -12.50 14.05
N LYS A 116 -15.71 -13.21 14.23
CA LYS A 116 -14.39 -12.59 14.46
C LYS A 116 -13.90 -11.82 13.24
N VAL A 117 -14.00 -12.40 12.05
CA VAL A 117 -13.62 -11.72 10.80
C VAL A 117 -14.49 -10.49 10.57
N LEU A 118 -15.80 -10.60 10.79
CA LEU A 118 -16.71 -9.45 10.68
C LEU A 118 -16.40 -8.36 11.71
N GLN A 119 -16.07 -8.74 12.94
CA GLN A 119 -15.69 -7.79 13.99
C GLN A 119 -14.35 -7.11 13.67
N ASP A 120 -13.34 -7.88 13.25
CA ASP A 120 -12.02 -7.34 12.88
C ASP A 120 -12.16 -6.33 11.71
N VAL A 121 -13.01 -6.62 10.72
CA VAL A 121 -13.33 -5.69 9.62
C VAL A 121 -14.14 -4.49 10.11
N ALA A 122 -15.10 -4.69 11.02
CA ALA A 122 -15.85 -3.58 11.60
C ALA A 122 -14.91 -2.63 12.37
N ASP A 123 -14.00 -3.16 13.19
CA ASP A 123 -13.06 -2.39 13.99
C ASP A 123 -12.00 -1.67 13.13
N GLU A 124 -11.58 -2.26 12.01
CA GLU A 124 -10.67 -1.60 11.05
C GLU A 124 -11.33 -0.39 10.35
N TYR A 125 -12.65 -0.45 10.15
CA TYR A 125 -13.41 0.57 9.44
C TYR A 125 -14.35 1.40 10.35
N ASP A 126 -14.34 1.20 11.67
CA ASP A 126 -15.06 2.02 12.67
C ASP A 126 -14.37 3.37 12.88
N VAL A 127 -14.26 4.09 11.77
CA VAL A 127 -13.86 5.48 11.75
C VAL A 127 -15.14 6.27 12.03
N SER A 128 -15.20 6.95 13.17
CA SER A 128 -16.35 7.82 13.52
C SER A 128 -16.74 8.69 12.33
N GLU A 129 -18.04 8.92 12.11
CA GLU A 129 -18.55 9.75 11.01
C GLU A 129 -17.79 11.08 10.89
N ASP A 130 -17.42 11.71 12.01
CA ASP A 130 -16.61 12.93 12.07
C ASP A 130 -15.22 12.79 11.43
N GLU A 131 -14.56 11.65 11.59
CA GLU A 131 -13.24 11.37 11.01
C GLU A 131 -13.35 10.97 9.54
N LEU A 132 -14.44 10.31 9.16
CA LEU A 132 -14.79 10.06 7.76
C LEU A 132 -15.03 11.40 7.04
N ASP A 133 -15.78 12.32 7.65
CA ASP A 133 -16.06 13.65 7.13
C ASP A 133 -14.79 14.50 7.03
N ARG A 134 -13.91 14.47 8.05
CA ARG A 134 -12.59 15.13 7.97
C ARG A 134 -11.75 14.58 6.83
N ARG A 135 -11.77 13.26 6.61
CA ARG A 135 -11.04 12.61 5.53
C ARG A 135 -11.62 13.00 4.18
N LEU A 136 -12.94 12.99 4.02
CA LEU A 136 -13.63 13.42 2.80
C LEU A 136 -13.38 14.90 2.51
N LEU A 137 -13.44 15.76 3.52
CA LEU A 137 -13.14 17.20 3.40
C LEU A 137 -11.68 17.45 3.01
N LYS A 138 -10.73 16.65 3.53
CA LYS A 138 -9.32 16.68 3.13
C LYS A 138 -9.11 16.35 1.65
N PHE A 139 -9.97 15.53 1.07
CA PHE A 139 -10.01 15.24 -0.37
C PHE A 139 -10.95 16.16 -1.16
N ASN A 140 -11.55 17.18 -0.51
CA ASN A 140 -12.61 18.06 -1.01
C ASN A 140 -13.90 17.34 -1.44
N LEU A 141 -14.09 16.07 -1.08
CA LEU A 141 -15.23 15.23 -1.46
C LEU A 141 -16.39 15.26 -0.46
N GLY A 142 -16.20 15.85 0.72
CA GLY A 142 -17.21 15.95 1.79
C GLY A 142 -17.87 17.33 1.91
N GLY A 143 -17.70 18.18 0.89
CA GLY A 143 -18.28 19.52 0.85
C GLY A 143 -19.64 19.55 0.13
N ASP A 144 -20.11 20.76 -0.18
CA ASP A 144 -21.29 20.97 -1.01
C ASP A 144 -21.10 20.37 -2.41
N ALA A 145 -22.07 19.56 -2.85
CA ALA A 145 -22.06 18.92 -4.16
C ALA A 145 -22.02 19.95 -5.30
N ASP A 146 -22.67 21.11 -5.11
CA ASP A 146 -22.68 22.18 -6.09
C ASP A 146 -21.29 22.84 -6.20
N ALA A 147 -20.60 23.05 -5.07
CA ALA A 147 -19.23 23.54 -5.05
C ALA A 147 -18.24 22.57 -5.75
N LEU A 148 -18.46 21.26 -5.63
CA LEU A 148 -17.65 20.24 -6.32
C LEU A 148 -17.88 20.30 -7.84
N LEU A 149 -19.13 20.41 -8.27
CA LEU A 149 -19.50 20.62 -9.67
C LEU A 149 -18.92 21.93 -10.21
N GLU A 150 -18.87 22.98 -9.38
CA GLU A 150 -18.31 24.28 -9.74
C GLU A 150 -16.78 24.28 -9.95
N SER A 151 -16.07 23.36 -9.31
CA SER A 151 -14.62 23.20 -9.48
C SER A 151 -14.20 22.61 -10.83
N LEU A 152 -15.13 21.97 -11.55
CA LEU A 152 -14.90 21.40 -12.89
C LEU A 152 -14.98 22.48 -13.97
N THR A 153 -14.14 22.35 -14.99
CA THR A 153 -14.23 23.18 -16.20
C THR A 153 -15.57 22.93 -16.93
N GLU A 154 -15.98 23.86 -17.80
CA GLU A 154 -17.22 23.71 -18.59
C GLU A 154 -17.21 22.43 -19.44
N GLU A 155 -16.06 22.05 -19.98
CA GLU A 155 -15.88 20.83 -20.78
C GLU A 155 -16.04 19.57 -19.93
N GLU A 156 -15.40 19.52 -18.76
CA GLU A 156 -15.48 18.38 -17.84
C GLU A 156 -16.88 18.23 -17.23
N ARG A 157 -17.54 19.34 -16.90
CA ARG A 157 -18.91 19.32 -16.37
C ARG A 157 -19.90 18.77 -17.38
N LYS A 158 -19.75 19.16 -18.65
CA LYS A 158 -20.58 18.63 -19.74
C LYS A 158 -20.33 17.15 -19.97
N ALA A 159 -19.08 16.70 -19.89
CA ALA A 159 -18.74 15.28 -19.98
C ALA A 159 -19.34 14.47 -18.82
N PHE A 160 -19.22 14.98 -17.58
CA PHE A 160 -19.81 14.37 -16.39
C PHE A 160 -21.34 14.27 -16.48
N ALA A 161 -22.01 15.34 -16.91
CA ALA A 161 -23.47 15.33 -17.11
C ALA A 161 -23.91 14.29 -18.17
N GLY A 162 -23.15 14.16 -19.26
CA GLY A 162 -23.40 13.14 -20.27
C GLY A 162 -23.23 11.72 -19.74
N LEU A 163 -22.19 11.48 -18.94
CA LEU A 163 -21.95 10.19 -18.30
C LEU A 163 -23.04 9.84 -17.28
N ALA A 164 -23.46 10.81 -16.46
CA ALA A 164 -24.53 10.63 -15.49
C ALA A 164 -25.86 10.26 -16.18
N GLN A 165 -26.19 10.91 -17.28
CA GLN A 165 -27.37 10.58 -18.09
C GLN A 165 -27.27 9.16 -18.66
N GLN A 166 -26.11 8.77 -19.17
CA GLN A 166 -25.89 7.43 -19.70
C GLN A 166 -26.07 6.34 -18.63
N ILE A 167 -25.50 6.54 -17.45
CA ILE A 167 -25.66 5.61 -16.32
C ILE A 167 -27.13 5.49 -15.92
N HIS A 168 -27.84 6.61 -15.81
CA HIS A 168 -29.26 6.63 -15.51
C HIS A 168 -30.07 5.84 -16.54
N ASP A 169 -29.78 6.02 -17.84
CA ASP A 169 -30.49 5.32 -18.92
C ASP A 169 -30.21 3.80 -18.93
N ASP A 170 -28.98 3.41 -18.55
CA ASP A 170 -28.53 2.01 -18.45
C ASP A 170 -29.15 1.29 -17.25
N GLU A 171 -29.27 1.98 -16.09
CA GLU A 171 -29.90 1.51 -14.86
C GLU A 171 -31.42 1.46 -14.98
N ALA A 172 -32.03 2.50 -15.55
CA ALA A 172 -33.47 2.54 -15.81
C ALA A 172 -33.89 1.55 -16.92
N GLY A 173 -32.93 0.94 -17.62
CA GLY A 173 -33.18 -0.04 -18.68
C GLY A 173 -33.82 0.55 -19.93
N LEU A 174 -33.86 1.88 -20.06
CA LEU A 174 -34.53 2.62 -21.14
C LEU A 174 -33.87 2.37 -22.50
N GLY A 175 -32.58 2.01 -22.53
CA GLY A 175 -31.84 1.71 -23.76
C GLY A 175 -31.93 0.26 -24.26
N LYS A 176 -32.41 -0.68 -23.43
CA LYS A 176 -32.45 -2.12 -23.77
C LYS A 176 -33.80 -2.46 -24.40
N SER A 177 -33.99 -2.14 -25.67
CA SER A 177 -35.18 -2.60 -26.42
C SER A 177 -35.18 -4.14 -26.47
N CYS A 178 -36.19 -4.76 -25.87
CA CYS A 178 -36.48 -6.19 -26.00
C CYS A 178 -37.02 -6.56 -27.40
N PHE A 179 -37.34 -5.57 -28.22
CA PHE A 179 -37.73 -5.74 -29.62
C PHE A 179 -36.52 -5.49 -30.52
N ARG A 180 -35.70 -6.52 -30.75
CA ARG A 180 -34.79 -6.51 -31.90
C ARG A 180 -35.64 -6.66 -33.16
N GLN A 181 -35.65 -5.65 -34.02
CA GLN A 181 -36.30 -5.76 -35.33
C GLN A 181 -35.62 -6.88 -36.12
N LYS A 182 -36.44 -7.83 -36.61
CA LYS A 182 -36.04 -8.96 -37.44
C LYS A 182 -35.48 -8.52 -38.79
#